data_AF-A0A0J7K8S8-F1
#
_entry.id   AF-A0A0J7K8S8-F1
#
_cell.length_a   1.000
_cell.length_b   1.000
_cell.length_c   1.000
_cell.angle_alpha   90.00
_cell.angle_beta   90.00
_cell.angle_gamma   90.00
#
_symmetry.space_group_name_H-M   'P 1'
#
loop_
_entity.id
_entity.type
_entity.pdbx_description
1 polymer ?
#
loop_
_entity_poly.entity_id
_entity_poly.type
_entity_poly.pdbx_seq_one_letter_code
_entity_poly.pdbx_strand_id
1 'polypeptide(L)'
;MNQPDVLEQWINPLYEPNPGVIWPSVAPISIKLWRELYLAHTNAASWDGMLSYAKQIKQNHTAVRKVAGQLHAQIKQALEEIRSDPDMSRGDADGQEEHPRIAQLSLESQST
;
A
#
# COMPACT_ATOMS: atom_id res chain seq x y z
N MET A 1 -7.80 -29.84 24.99
CA MET A 1 -6.54 -29.07 24.90
C MET A 1 -6.44 -28.50 23.50
N ASN A 2 -6.09 -27.22 23.37
CA ASN A 2 -5.99 -26.53 22.09
C ASN A 2 -5.06 -27.29 21.14
N GLN A 3 -5.56 -27.72 19.98
CA GLN A 3 -4.76 -28.32 18.91
C GLN A 3 -4.25 -27.17 18.03
N PRO A 4 -3.00 -26.72 18.17
CA PRO A 4 -2.47 -25.57 17.44
C PRO A 4 -2.49 -25.81 15.92
N ASP A 5 -2.29 -27.07 15.49
CA ASP A 5 -2.28 -27.46 14.06
C ASP A 5 -3.63 -27.18 13.38
N VAL A 6 -4.73 -27.31 14.14
CA VAL A 6 -6.08 -27.01 13.68
C VAL A 6 -6.33 -25.52 13.67
N LEU A 7 -5.61 -24.71 14.46
CA LEU A 7 -5.86 -23.28 14.55
C LEU A 7 -5.33 -22.52 13.33
N GLU A 8 -4.22 -22.99 12.73
CA GLU A 8 -3.60 -22.34 11.57
C GLU A 8 -4.54 -22.22 10.37
N GLN A 9 -5.43 -23.19 10.16
CA GLN A 9 -6.42 -23.19 9.07
C GLN A 9 -7.59 -22.21 9.29
N TRP A 10 -7.86 -21.80 10.54
CA TRP A 10 -8.98 -20.89 10.86
C TRP A 10 -8.54 -19.46 11.14
N ILE A 11 -7.24 -19.18 11.17
CA ILE A 11 -6.71 -17.84 11.39
C ILE A 11 -6.86 -17.02 10.10
N ASN A 12 -7.39 -15.80 10.24
CA ASN A 12 -7.43 -14.85 9.14
C ASN A 12 -6.00 -14.49 8.71
N PRO A 13 -5.57 -14.81 7.46
CA PRO A 13 -4.22 -14.51 6.99
C PRO A 13 -3.90 -13.02 6.92
N LEU A 14 -4.93 -12.17 6.92
CA LEU A 14 -4.85 -10.70 6.94
C LEU A 14 -4.96 -10.11 8.36
N TYR A 15 -5.01 -10.93 9.41
CA TYR A 15 -5.12 -10.41 10.76
C TYR A 15 -3.88 -9.59 11.14
N GLU A 16 -4.11 -8.35 11.57
CA GLU A 16 -3.14 -7.48 12.22
C GLU A 16 -3.75 -7.00 13.54
N PRO A 17 -3.00 -7.04 14.66
CA PRO A 17 -3.52 -6.59 15.95
C PRO A 17 -4.00 -5.14 15.88
N ASN A 18 -5.28 -4.91 16.18
CA ASN A 18 -5.86 -3.58 16.29
C ASN A 18 -6.15 -3.28 17.77
N PRO A 19 -5.41 -2.36 18.41
CA PRO A 19 -5.65 -1.98 19.81
C PRO A 19 -6.85 -1.03 19.98
N GLY A 20 -7.43 -0.52 18.90
CA GLY A 20 -8.56 0.40 18.93
C GLY A 20 -9.92 -0.28 19.02
N VAL A 21 -10.93 0.49 19.46
CA VAL A 21 -12.33 0.04 19.47
C VAL A 21 -12.88 0.03 18.03
N ILE A 22 -13.49 -1.08 17.63
CA ILE A 22 -14.16 -1.21 16.32
C ILE A 22 -15.63 -0.81 16.50
N TRP A 23 -16.06 0.21 15.76
CA TRP A 23 -17.45 0.69 15.73
C TRP A 23 -18.10 0.39 14.37
N PRO A 24 -18.68 -0.80 14.17
CA PRO A 24 -19.31 -1.14 12.90
C PRO A 24 -20.60 -0.32 12.71
N SER A 25 -20.90 0.02 11.46
CA SER A 25 -22.18 0.64 11.11
C SER A 25 -23.30 -0.41 11.14
N VAL A 26 -24.43 -0.01 11.70
CA VAL A 26 -25.68 -0.80 11.74
C VAL A 26 -26.72 -0.35 10.71
N ALA A 27 -26.32 0.49 9.75
CA ALA A 27 -27.20 0.92 8.68
C ALA A 27 -27.60 -0.27 7.79
N PRO A 28 -28.83 -0.35 7.28
CA PRO A 28 -29.24 -1.45 6.41
C PRO A 28 -28.32 -1.65 5.19
N ILE A 29 -27.76 -0.57 4.66
CA ILE A 29 -26.82 -0.61 3.51
C ILE A 29 -25.45 -1.20 3.86
N SER A 30 -25.03 -1.15 5.13
CA SER A 30 -23.74 -1.71 5.58
C SER A 30 -23.83 -3.19 5.91
N ILE A 31 -25.04 -3.72 6.12
CA ILE A 31 -25.27 -5.13 6.41
C ILE A 31 -25.50 -5.87 5.08
N LYS A 32 -24.69 -6.88 4.82
CA LYS A 32 -24.80 -7.74 3.63
C LYS A 32 -25.24 -9.14 4.02
N LEU A 33 -25.99 -9.81 3.14
CA LEU A 33 -26.29 -11.23 3.29
C LEU A 33 -24.98 -12.02 3.28
N TRP A 34 -24.76 -12.82 4.31
CA TRP A 34 -23.67 -13.79 4.33
C TRP A 34 -24.02 -14.97 3.42
N ARG A 35 -23.82 -14.77 2.11
CA ARG A 35 -24.18 -15.74 1.06
C ARG A 35 -23.62 -17.12 1.35
N GLU A 36 -22.35 -17.17 1.73
CA GLU A 36 -21.64 -18.43 2.01
C GLU A 36 -22.27 -19.23 3.15
N LEU A 37 -22.85 -18.58 4.15
CA LEU A 37 -23.52 -19.26 5.26
C LEU A 37 -24.94 -19.71 4.87
N TYR A 38 -25.72 -18.80 4.27
CA TYR A 38 -27.14 -19.04 4.01
C TYR A 38 -27.44 -19.73 2.68
N LEU A 39 -26.50 -19.68 1.73
CA LEU A 39 -26.61 -20.25 0.38
C LEU A 39 -25.61 -21.40 0.15
N ALA A 40 -24.98 -21.92 1.21
CA ALA A 40 -23.95 -22.97 1.16
C ALA A 40 -24.38 -24.22 0.36
N HIS A 41 -25.68 -24.55 0.39
CA HIS A 41 -26.24 -25.72 -0.30
C HIS A 41 -26.68 -25.43 -1.74
N THR A 42 -26.38 -24.25 -2.25
CA THR A 42 -26.71 -23.83 -3.61
C THR A 42 -25.42 -23.60 -4.40
N ASN A 43 -25.48 -23.74 -5.73
CA ASN A 43 -24.36 -23.42 -6.62
C ASN A 43 -24.08 -21.90 -6.72
N ALA A 44 -24.80 -21.06 -5.96
CA ALA A 44 -24.68 -19.61 -6.05
C ALA A 44 -23.54 -19.02 -5.19
N ALA A 45 -22.93 -19.83 -4.31
CA ALA A 45 -21.93 -19.38 -3.35
C ALA A 45 -20.85 -20.46 -3.16
N SER A 46 -19.95 -20.60 -4.14
CA SER A 46 -18.76 -21.44 -3.98
C SER A 46 -17.69 -20.65 -3.23
N TRP A 47 -17.29 -21.14 -2.05
CA TRP A 47 -16.24 -20.57 -1.18
C TRP A 47 -14.83 -20.56 -1.81
N ASP A 48 -14.67 -21.04 -3.03
CA ASP A 48 -13.36 -21.30 -3.60
C ASP A 48 -12.62 -20.01 -4.00
N GLY A 49 -11.36 -19.90 -3.59
CA GLY A 49 -10.44 -18.87 -4.05
C GLY A 49 -10.38 -17.54 -3.29
N MET A 50 -11.33 -17.21 -2.39
CA MET A 50 -11.26 -15.91 -1.69
C MET A 50 -10.03 -15.82 -0.76
N LEU A 51 -9.73 -16.88 -0.02
CA LEU A 51 -8.58 -16.91 0.91
C LEU A 51 -7.24 -16.90 0.16
N SER A 52 -7.14 -17.59 -0.98
CA SER A 52 -5.94 -17.58 -1.81
C SER A 52 -5.71 -16.20 -2.42
N TYR A 53 -6.77 -15.55 -2.90
CA TYR A 53 -6.73 -14.18 -3.39
C TYR A 53 -6.31 -13.19 -2.29
N ALA A 54 -6.88 -13.29 -1.09
CA ALA A 54 -6.49 -12.47 0.06
C ALA A 54 -5.00 -12.65 0.40
N LYS A 55 -4.50 -13.89 0.41
CA LYS A 55 -3.08 -14.19 0.64
C LYS A 55 -2.19 -13.58 -0.44
N GLN A 56 -2.61 -13.64 -1.71
CA GLN A 56 -1.89 -13.04 -2.83
C GLN A 56 -1.81 -11.52 -2.70
N ILE A 57 -2.93 -10.85 -2.34
CA ILE A 57 -2.94 -9.40 -2.11
C ILE A 57 -1.93 -9.02 -1.02
N LYS A 58 -1.91 -9.75 0.10
CA LYS A 58 -0.94 -9.49 1.18
C LYS A 58 0.49 -9.60 0.70
N GLN A 59 0.81 -10.65 -0.05
CA GLN A 59 2.14 -10.87 -0.62
C GLN A 59 2.53 -9.72 -1.56
N ASN A 60 1.65 -9.36 -2.49
CA ASN A 60 1.88 -8.25 -3.42
C ASN A 60 2.14 -6.94 -2.68
N HIS A 61 1.32 -6.61 -1.69
CA HIS A 61 1.49 -5.41 -0.88
C HIS A 61 2.85 -5.39 -0.16
N THR A 62 3.29 -6.52 0.42
CA THR A 62 4.62 -6.60 1.04
C THR A 62 5.76 -6.44 0.04
N ALA A 63 5.63 -6.98 -1.18
CA ALA A 63 6.63 -6.83 -2.23
C ALA A 63 6.75 -5.38 -2.70
N VAL A 64 5.62 -4.73 -3.00
CA VAL A 64 5.57 -3.31 -3.38
C VAL A 64 6.16 -2.43 -2.28
N ARG A 65 5.82 -2.69 -1.02
CA ARG A 65 6.36 -1.95 0.13
C ARG A 65 7.89 -2.06 0.23
N LYS A 66 8.48 -3.23 -0.06
CA LYS A 66 9.94 -3.41 -0.08
C LYS A 66 10.60 -2.58 -1.17
N VAL A 67 10.06 -2.61 -2.39
CA VAL A 67 10.59 -1.85 -3.52
C VAL A 67 10.51 -0.35 -3.25
N ALA A 68 9.36 0.14 -2.77
CA ALA A 68 9.19 1.54 -2.39
C ALA A 68 10.19 1.97 -1.30
N GLY A 69 10.43 1.12 -0.31
CA GLY A 69 11.42 1.37 0.75
C GLY A 69 12.86 1.47 0.21
N GLN A 70 13.23 0.60 -0.73
CA GLN A 70 14.55 0.65 -1.37
C GLN A 70 14.74 1.93 -2.20
N LEU A 71 13.74 2.30 -2.99
CA LEU A 71 13.76 3.54 -3.78
C LEU A 71 13.85 4.77 -2.89
N HIS A 72 13.10 4.82 -1.79
CA HIS A 72 13.20 5.88 -0.80
C HIS A 72 14.61 5.99 -0.20
N ALA A 73 15.24 4.86 0.12
CA ALA A 73 16.60 4.84 0.65
C ALA A 73 17.62 5.35 -0.39
N GLN A 74 17.47 4.95 -1.65
CA GLN A 74 18.33 5.41 -2.76
C GLN A 74 18.20 6.92 -2.99
N ILE A 75 16.97 7.44 -3.05
CA ILE A 75 16.72 8.87 -3.20
C ILE A 75 17.36 9.66 -2.05
N LYS A 76 17.20 9.16 -0.81
CA LYS A 76 17.78 9.81 0.37
C LYS A 76 19.32 9.81 0.30
N GLN A 77 19.93 8.70 -0.11
CA GLN A 77 21.38 8.61 -0.25
C GLN A 77 21.90 9.59 -1.32
N ALA A 78 21.28 9.63 -2.49
CA ALA A 78 21.67 10.54 -3.57
C ALA A 78 21.53 12.02 -3.15
N LEU A 79 20.48 12.38 -2.39
CA LEU A 79 20.32 13.73 -1.86
C LEU A 79 21.42 14.10 -0.84
N GLU A 80 21.81 13.19 0.05
CA GLU A 80 22.90 13.44 0.99
C GLU A 80 24.26 13.49 0.29
N GLU A 81 24.47 12.74 -0.79
CA GLU A 81 25.69 12.81 -1.62
C GLU A 81 25.80 14.18 -2.32
N ILE A 82 24.72 14.65 -2.98
CA ILE A 82 24.67 15.99 -3.57
C ILE A 82 24.88 17.08 -2.52
N ARG A 83 24.37 16.89 -1.29
CA ARG A 83 24.54 17.83 -0.19
C ARG A 83 25.96 17.83 0.39
N SER A 84 26.64 16.69 0.35
CA SER A 84 27.96 16.50 0.95
C SER A 84 29.10 16.88 0.03
N ASP A 85 28.86 17.09 -1.28
CA ASP A 85 29.85 17.53 -2.24
C ASP A 85 30.14 19.04 -2.04
N PRO A 86 31.31 19.45 -1.49
CA PRO A 86 31.63 20.84 -1.21
C PRO A 86 32.45 21.49 -2.33
N ASP A 87 32.46 20.93 -3.56
CA ASP A 87 33.11 21.59 -4.72
C ASP A 87 32.15 22.56 -5.42
N MET A 88 31.63 23.49 -4.62
CA MET A 88 31.05 24.76 -5.08
C MET A 88 31.58 25.88 -4.18
N SER A 89 32.90 25.90 -4.00
CA SER A 89 33.58 27.12 -3.62
C SER A 89 34.94 27.19 -4.30
N ARG A 90 34.94 27.63 -5.56
CA ARG A 90 36.03 28.47 -6.06
C ARG A 90 35.64 29.23 -7.33
N GLY A 91 35.58 30.56 -7.22
CA GLY A 91 35.81 31.47 -8.36
C GLY A 91 34.69 32.46 -8.67
N ASP A 92 34.73 33.58 -7.95
CA ASP A 92 34.65 34.94 -8.48
C ASP A 92 33.40 35.47 -9.23
N ALA A 93 32.86 36.53 -8.64
CA ALA A 93 32.52 37.82 -9.24
C ALA A 93 31.54 37.87 -10.44
N ASP A 94 30.39 38.47 -10.13
CA ASP A 94 29.66 39.44 -10.95
C ASP A 94 28.93 38.95 -12.22
N GLY A 95 27.72 39.46 -12.42
CA GLY A 95 26.95 39.27 -13.66
C GLY A 95 25.74 38.32 -13.56
N GLN A 96 24.61 38.88 -13.12
CA GLN A 96 23.36 38.94 -13.89
C GLN A 96 23.02 37.76 -14.83
N GLU A 97 21.99 36.97 -14.49
CA GLU A 97 20.83 36.65 -15.35
C GLU A 97 19.89 35.65 -14.66
N GLU A 98 18.66 36.10 -14.40
CA GLU A 98 17.58 35.24 -13.92
C GLU A 98 16.94 34.46 -15.09
N HIS A 99 16.47 33.25 -14.77
CA HIS A 99 15.62 32.30 -15.50
C HIS A 99 16.30 31.25 -16.40
N PRO A 100 15.90 29.95 -16.29
CA PRO A 100 14.65 29.52 -16.95
C PRO A 100 13.77 28.48 -16.21
N ARG A 101 12.46 28.74 -16.27
CA ARG A 101 11.35 27.81 -16.57
C ARG A 101 11.26 26.50 -15.77
N ILE A 102 10.56 26.55 -14.64
CA ILE A 102 9.87 25.38 -14.10
C ILE A 102 8.80 24.96 -15.12
N ALA A 103 9.02 23.80 -15.74
CA ALA A 103 8.10 23.17 -16.67
C ALA A 103 6.75 22.93 -15.97
N GLN A 104 5.71 23.53 -16.55
CA GLN A 104 4.32 23.24 -16.26
C GLN A 104 4.05 21.76 -16.59
N LEU A 105 3.79 20.95 -15.56
CA LEU A 105 3.14 19.65 -15.76
C LEU A 105 1.63 19.87 -15.67
N SER A 106 1.00 20.12 -16.82
CA SER A 106 -0.45 19.96 -16.94
C SER A 106 -0.80 18.50 -16.71
N LEU A 107 -1.47 18.21 -15.59
CA LEU A 107 -2.24 16.97 -15.43
C LEU A 107 -3.51 17.11 -16.28
N GLU A 108 -3.46 16.62 -17.53
CA GLU A 108 -4.69 16.36 -18.26
C GLU A 108 -5.37 15.13 -17.66
N SER A 109 -6.54 15.39 -17.08
CA SER A 109 -7.42 14.39 -16.51
C SER A 109 -8.17 13.70 -17.65
N GLN A 110 -7.83 12.46 -17.97
CA GLN A 110 -8.68 11.66 -18.87
C GLN A 110 -9.77 10.97 -18.06
N SER A 111 -10.94 11.61 -18.07
CA SER A 111 -12.23 11.01 -17.78
C SER A 111 -12.74 10.35 -19.06
N THR A 112 -12.97 9.04 -19.02
CA THR A 112 -14.05 8.34 -19.76
C THR A 112 -14.35 7.02 -19.07
#